data_AF-A0A932WEG1-F1
#
_entry.id   AF-A0A932WEG1-F1
#
_cell.length_a   1.000
_cell.length_b   1.000
_cell.length_c   1.000
_cell.angle_alpha   90.00
_cell.angle_beta   90.00
_cell.angle_gamma   90.00
#
_symmetry.space_group_name_H-M   'P 1'
#
loop_
_entity.id
_entity.type
_entity.pdbx_description
1 polymer ?
#
loop_
_entity_poly.entity_id
_entity_poly.type
_entity_poly.pdbx_seq_one_letter_code
_entity_poly.pdbx_strand_id
1 'polypeptide(L)'
;MKLDAKTTYAQSSDIKSRTYLEYRRDMKRKAIAELEVREWLETLLRKTYSKKDILVEKYGGDRFLWFLRGGGVTQEPDYVVKGLNSEDIFFELQYANEEMDYYDFKRSKVGIKKRNEKNRIPKENLKFLYLIKSTSKYAILSPEWIIKTGAEKVAAAWGSREVYAISSDSLKTQLRDDKALENIWSIINIKNYILDFQHQKIENIKEEFSSLLQKVVDEEKIVQILPKSLDSFFKVCFILDNISKAPLNINMWIVYVLHFFNNNITSEELYQILYSVDFLYSKTSLSKTELQSLVSFIKSVKQKIKSCKMDDGSYKTSKNLSPIEDTRNVLFSINLLEDLTQDMLFYYGNEYKDMGFKPIGKIFENVDRIEQVYEFIKI
;
A
#
# COMPACT_ATOMS: atom_id res chain seq x y z
N MET A 1 -19.07 -5.90 -13.03
CA MET A 1 -18.52 -7.07 -12.31
C MET A 1 -19.11 -7.08 -10.90
N LYS A 2 -19.60 -8.21 -10.39
CA LYS A 2 -20.08 -8.30 -9.00
C LYS A 2 -18.86 -8.17 -8.08
N LEU A 3 -18.85 -7.20 -7.16
CA LEU A 3 -17.76 -7.03 -6.19
C LEU A 3 -17.63 -8.34 -5.40
N ASP A 4 -16.42 -8.88 -5.27
CA ASP A 4 -16.22 -10.09 -4.48
C ASP A 4 -16.46 -9.80 -2.99
N ALA A 5 -16.70 -10.86 -2.21
CA ALA A 5 -17.03 -10.74 -0.80
C ALA A 5 -15.90 -10.10 0.04
N LYS A 6 -14.63 -10.26 -0.35
CA LYS A 6 -13.48 -9.66 0.36
C LYS A 6 -13.40 -8.16 0.06
N THR A 7 -13.65 -7.74 -1.17
CA THR A 7 -13.76 -6.32 -1.55
C THR A 7 -14.94 -5.65 -0.88
N THR A 8 -16.08 -6.32 -0.87
CA THR A 8 -17.28 -5.85 -0.17
C THR A 8 -17.00 -5.72 1.33
N TYR A 9 -16.29 -6.67 1.94
CA TYR A 9 -15.86 -6.59 3.34
C TYR A 9 -14.88 -5.44 3.59
N ALA A 10 -13.85 -5.24 2.76
CA ALA A 10 -12.93 -4.11 2.89
C ALA A 10 -13.67 -2.76 2.82
N GLN A 11 -14.70 -2.66 1.98
CA GLN A 11 -15.55 -1.48 1.84
C GLN A 11 -16.64 -1.35 2.93
N SER A 12 -16.95 -2.41 3.69
CA SER A 12 -18.07 -2.44 4.67
C SER A 12 -17.66 -2.71 6.13
N SER A 13 -16.45 -3.20 6.40
CA SER A 13 -15.94 -3.50 7.75
C SER A 13 -15.55 -2.22 8.49
N ASP A 14 -15.86 -2.13 9.80
CA ASP A 14 -15.46 -1.21 10.93
C ASP A 14 -14.83 0.19 10.64
N ILE A 15 -14.88 0.68 9.41
CA ILE A 15 -14.24 1.86 8.82
C ILE A 15 -15.36 2.80 8.31
N LYS A 16 -16.51 2.78 8.98
CA LYS A 16 -17.73 3.48 8.55
C LYS A 16 -17.59 5.00 8.42
N SER A 17 -16.47 5.59 8.85
CA SER A 17 -16.18 7.02 8.77
C SER A 17 -15.09 7.43 7.78
N ARG A 18 -14.34 6.49 7.16
CA ARG A 18 -13.23 6.86 6.25
C ARG A 18 -13.64 6.72 4.79
N THR A 19 -13.12 7.61 3.97
CA THR A 19 -13.20 7.51 2.51
C THR A 19 -12.29 6.39 2.00
N TYR A 20 -12.59 5.86 0.81
CA TYR A 20 -11.77 4.83 0.17
C TYR A 20 -10.30 5.26 -0.02
N LEU A 21 -10.06 6.56 -0.27
CA LEU A 21 -8.71 7.11 -0.45
C LEU A 21 -7.91 7.16 0.87
N GLU A 22 -8.54 7.54 1.98
CA GLU A 22 -7.92 7.50 3.31
C GLU A 22 -7.57 6.07 3.72
N TYR A 23 -8.47 5.12 3.43
CA TYR A 23 -8.21 3.70 3.63
C TYR A 23 -6.99 3.21 2.85
N ARG A 24 -6.87 3.59 1.58
CA ARG A 24 -5.69 3.26 0.74
C ARG A 24 -4.40 3.82 1.31
N ARG A 25 -4.43 5.07 1.80
CA ARG A 25 -3.26 5.68 2.46
C ARG A 25 -2.85 4.86 3.69
N ASP A 26 -3.79 4.52 4.56
CA ASP A 26 -3.50 3.78 5.79
C ASP A 26 -2.92 2.39 5.50
N MET A 27 -3.47 1.70 4.51
CA MET A 27 -2.97 0.40 4.10
C MET A 27 -1.60 0.50 3.41
N LYS A 28 -1.32 1.56 2.65
CA LYS A 28 0.04 1.82 2.14
C LYS A 28 1.03 2.02 3.28
N ARG A 29 0.68 2.75 4.34
CA ARG A 29 1.56 2.89 5.53
C ARG A 29 1.88 1.52 6.17
N LYS A 30 0.87 0.65 6.31
CA LYS A 30 1.07 -0.72 6.80
C LYS A 30 2.02 -1.50 5.88
N ALA A 31 1.76 -1.46 4.58
CA ALA A 31 2.57 -2.16 3.58
C ALA A 31 4.01 -1.63 3.48
N ILE A 32 4.27 -0.34 3.70
CA ILE A 32 5.63 0.23 3.79
C ILE A 32 6.40 -0.51 4.89
N ALA A 33 5.83 -0.61 6.09
CA ALA A 33 6.49 -1.29 7.20
C ALA A 33 6.76 -2.77 6.89
N GLU A 34 5.78 -3.48 6.34
CA GLU A 34 5.94 -4.90 5.99
C GLU A 34 7.04 -5.14 4.94
N LEU A 35 7.07 -4.33 3.89
CA LEU A 35 8.03 -4.52 2.80
C LEU A 35 9.47 -4.16 3.22
N GLU A 36 9.65 -3.13 4.05
CA GLU A 36 10.98 -2.77 4.55
C GLU A 36 11.52 -3.74 5.61
N VAL A 37 10.65 -4.31 6.44
CA VAL A 37 11.03 -5.28 7.49
C VAL A 37 11.40 -6.65 6.92
N ARG A 38 10.82 -7.03 5.77
CA ARG A 38 10.97 -8.37 5.18
C ARG A 38 12.43 -8.83 5.00
N GLU A 39 13.28 -7.99 4.39
CA GLU A 39 14.68 -8.33 4.10
C GLU A 39 15.52 -8.47 5.37
N TRP A 40 15.23 -7.62 6.36
CA TRP A 40 15.83 -7.71 7.67
C TRP A 40 15.41 -8.98 8.41
N LEU A 41 14.12 -9.33 8.38
CA LEU A 41 13.63 -10.57 8.97
C LEU A 41 14.30 -11.79 8.35
N GLU A 42 14.45 -11.81 7.02
CA GLU A 42 15.17 -12.89 6.32
C GLU A 42 16.62 -13.00 6.81
N THR A 43 17.33 -11.88 6.88
CA THR A 43 18.72 -11.83 7.35
C THR A 43 18.84 -12.29 8.80
N LEU A 44 17.93 -11.83 9.65
CA LEU A 44 17.84 -12.20 11.06
C LEU A 44 17.64 -13.70 11.24
N LEU A 45 16.69 -14.29 10.50
CA LEU A 45 16.40 -15.73 10.59
C LEU A 45 17.56 -16.56 10.06
N ARG A 46 18.16 -16.18 8.93
CA ARG A 46 19.36 -16.86 8.39
C ARG A 46 20.49 -16.92 9.40
N LYS A 47 20.74 -15.81 10.11
CA LYS A 47 21.75 -15.73 11.18
C LYS A 47 21.35 -16.58 12.40
N THR A 48 20.11 -16.44 12.86
CA THR A 48 19.63 -17.10 14.08
C THR A 48 19.64 -18.62 13.96
N TYR A 49 19.29 -19.14 12.78
CA TYR A 49 19.22 -20.58 12.53
C TYR A 49 20.43 -21.14 11.78
N SER A 50 21.42 -20.30 11.45
CA SER A 50 22.60 -20.69 10.67
C SER A 50 22.27 -21.39 9.34
N LYS A 51 21.17 -20.99 8.69
CA LYS A 51 20.66 -21.54 7.43
C LYS A 51 20.63 -20.48 6.35
N LYS A 52 21.27 -20.72 5.20
CA LYS A 52 21.36 -19.74 4.10
C LYS A 52 20.16 -19.77 3.15
N ASP A 53 19.44 -20.88 3.12
CA ASP A 53 18.32 -21.18 2.23
C ASP A 53 16.97 -20.68 2.74
N ILE A 54 16.93 -20.02 3.91
CA ILE A 54 15.71 -19.39 4.42
C ILE A 54 15.27 -18.28 3.45
N LEU A 55 14.00 -18.29 3.08
CA LEU A 55 13.35 -17.30 2.23
C LEU A 55 12.14 -16.73 2.97
N VAL A 56 12.02 -15.40 3.00
CA VAL A 56 10.86 -14.69 3.57
C VAL A 56 10.10 -14.01 2.44
N GLU A 57 8.88 -14.47 2.21
CA GLU A 57 7.94 -13.89 1.25
C GLU A 57 6.79 -13.21 1.97
N LYS A 58 6.27 -12.13 1.37
CA LYS A 58 4.99 -11.57 1.81
C LYS A 58 3.88 -12.58 1.56
N TYR A 59 2.94 -12.67 2.48
CA TYR A 59 1.81 -13.59 2.45
C TYR A 59 0.48 -12.83 2.65
N GLY A 60 -0.65 -13.51 2.42
CA GLY A 60 -1.96 -12.87 2.51
C GLY A 60 -2.50 -12.29 1.21
N GLY A 61 -3.75 -11.81 1.26
CA GLY A 61 -4.34 -10.96 0.22
C GLY A 61 -3.61 -9.63 0.07
N ASP A 62 -2.90 -9.18 1.10
CA ASP A 62 -2.08 -7.97 1.05
C ASP A 62 -0.69 -8.22 0.41
N ARG A 63 -0.42 -9.45 -0.07
CA ARG A 63 0.84 -9.89 -0.68
C ARG A 63 1.28 -9.02 -1.85
N PHE A 64 0.32 -8.52 -2.60
CA PHE A 64 0.54 -7.54 -3.65
C PHE A 64 0.02 -6.22 -3.09
N LEU A 65 0.68 -5.10 -3.41
CA LEU A 65 0.31 -3.76 -2.97
C LEU A 65 -1.11 -3.40 -3.48
N TRP A 66 -2.12 -3.99 -2.87
CA TRP A 66 -3.49 -4.07 -3.36
C TRP A 66 -4.22 -2.82 -2.92
N PHE A 67 -4.28 -1.87 -3.84
CA PHE A 67 -5.13 -0.72 -3.64
C PHE A 67 -6.20 -0.55 -4.71
N LEU A 68 -6.17 -1.21 -5.89
CA LEU A 68 -7.14 -0.92 -6.96
C LEU A 68 -8.11 -2.03 -7.40
N ARG A 69 -7.68 -3.27 -7.59
CA ARG A 69 -8.57 -4.27 -8.22
C ARG A 69 -9.01 -5.37 -7.25
N GLY A 70 -10.19 -5.19 -6.67
CA GLY A 70 -10.89 -6.29 -5.99
C GLY A 70 -10.11 -6.93 -4.82
N GLY A 71 -9.10 -6.23 -4.32
CA GLY A 71 -8.25 -6.72 -3.27
C GLY A 71 -8.93 -6.52 -1.93
N GLY A 72 -9.36 -7.61 -1.31
CA GLY A 72 -9.97 -7.53 0.01
C GLY A 72 -9.02 -7.95 1.12
N VAL A 73 -9.23 -7.37 2.30
CA VAL A 73 -8.46 -7.67 3.51
C VAL A 73 -8.59 -9.15 3.84
N THR A 74 -7.46 -9.83 3.96
CA THR A 74 -7.42 -11.20 4.46
C THR A 74 -7.04 -11.24 5.94
N GLN A 75 -7.47 -12.30 6.63
CA GLN A 75 -6.98 -12.60 7.98
C GLN A 75 -5.70 -13.45 7.97
N GLU A 76 -5.06 -13.56 6.82
CA GLU A 76 -3.83 -14.31 6.63
C GLU A 76 -2.64 -13.56 7.26
N PRO A 77 -1.59 -14.27 7.71
CA PRO A 77 -0.37 -13.65 8.23
C PRO A 77 0.39 -12.84 7.18
N ASP A 78 1.21 -11.89 7.64
CA ASP A 78 1.92 -10.95 6.75
C ASP A 78 3.09 -11.59 5.99
N TYR A 79 3.72 -12.64 6.55
CA TYR A 79 4.82 -13.37 5.89
C TYR A 79 4.67 -14.89 5.95
N VAL A 80 5.29 -15.54 4.97
CA VAL A 80 5.60 -16.97 4.98
C VAL A 80 7.12 -17.15 4.89
N VAL A 81 7.64 -18.02 5.74
CA VAL A 81 9.06 -18.37 5.85
C VAL A 81 9.25 -19.81 5.41
N LYS A 82 10.00 -19.98 4.34
CA LYS A 82 10.35 -21.29 3.76
C LYS A 82 11.79 -21.67 4.12
N GLY A 83 12.08 -22.96 4.18
CA GLY A 83 13.42 -23.50 4.45
C GLY A 83 13.83 -23.49 5.94
N LEU A 84 12.95 -23.02 6.83
CA LEU A 84 13.21 -23.05 8.27
C LEU A 84 13.02 -24.48 8.83
N ASN A 85 11.92 -25.14 8.48
CA ASN A 85 11.57 -26.53 8.82
C ASN A 85 11.03 -27.26 7.57
N SER A 86 10.54 -28.50 7.74
CA SER A 86 9.81 -29.23 6.70
C SER A 86 8.49 -28.56 6.31
N GLU A 87 7.92 -27.77 7.21
CA GLU A 87 6.70 -26.99 7.00
C GLU A 87 7.00 -25.49 6.96
N ASP A 88 6.19 -24.77 6.21
CA ASP A 88 6.20 -23.32 6.14
C ASP A 88 5.79 -22.72 7.49
N ILE A 89 6.54 -21.71 7.94
CA ILE A 89 6.23 -20.97 9.18
C ILE A 89 5.73 -19.59 8.80
N PHE A 90 4.61 -19.18 9.37
CA PHE A 90 4.00 -17.88 9.13
C PHE A 90 4.39 -16.87 10.20
N PHE A 91 4.51 -15.61 9.80
CA PHE A 91 4.77 -14.51 10.72
C PHE A 91 3.72 -13.42 10.56
N GLU A 92 3.20 -12.94 11.68
CA GLU A 92 2.38 -11.74 11.78
C GLU A 92 3.25 -10.59 12.31
N LEU A 93 3.31 -9.47 11.59
CA LEU A 93 4.02 -8.26 11.99
C LEU A 93 3.13 -7.40 12.87
N GLN A 94 3.66 -6.99 14.02
CA GLN A 94 3.11 -5.92 14.83
C GLN A 94 4.24 -4.98 15.26
N TYR A 95 3.94 -3.69 15.35
CA TYR A 95 4.91 -2.73 15.84
C TYR A 95 4.25 -1.62 16.65
N ALA A 96 5.01 -1.08 17.60
CA ALA A 96 4.65 0.11 18.38
C ALA A 96 5.58 1.26 18.03
N ASN A 97 5.04 2.48 17.96
CA ASN A 97 5.85 3.69 17.77
C ASN A 97 6.69 3.98 19.02
N GLU A 98 6.12 3.77 20.20
CA GLU A 98 6.70 4.07 21.51
C GLU A 98 6.56 2.84 22.43
N GLU A 99 7.31 2.80 23.53
CA GLU A 99 7.06 1.80 24.57
C GLU A 99 5.67 2.03 25.19
N MET A 100 4.91 0.95 25.36
CA MET A 100 3.56 0.98 25.93
C MET A 100 3.52 0.17 27.24
N ASP A 101 2.55 0.49 28.10
CA ASP A 101 2.29 -0.29 29.33
C ASP A 101 1.76 -1.70 29.01
N TYR A 102 0.97 -1.79 27.94
CA TYR A 102 0.38 -3.04 27.45
C TYR A 102 0.47 -3.14 25.94
N TYR A 103 0.70 -4.37 25.47
CA TYR A 103 0.79 -4.74 24.07
C TYR A 103 -0.29 -5.77 23.75
N ASP A 104 -1.22 -5.40 22.87
CA ASP A 104 -2.44 -6.16 22.62
C ASP A 104 -2.32 -7.09 21.40
N PHE A 105 -2.62 -8.37 21.61
CA PHE A 105 -2.68 -9.38 20.56
C PHE A 105 -4.11 -9.88 20.37
N LYS A 106 -4.69 -9.66 19.20
CA LYS A 106 -6.07 -10.09 18.90
C LYS A 106 -6.23 -11.60 19.09
N ARG A 107 -7.15 -12.04 19.97
CA ARG A 107 -7.30 -13.46 20.34
C ARG A 107 -7.54 -14.37 19.14
N SER A 108 -8.28 -13.89 18.13
CA SER A 108 -8.57 -14.63 16.90
C SER A 108 -7.34 -14.88 16.02
N LYS A 109 -6.31 -14.04 16.12
CA LYS A 109 -5.04 -14.22 15.41
C LYS A 109 -4.15 -15.22 16.14
N VAL A 110 -4.11 -15.16 17.48
CA VAL A 110 -3.25 -15.99 18.33
C VAL A 110 -3.71 -17.46 18.35
N GLY A 111 -5.00 -17.74 18.54
CA GLY A 111 -5.46 -19.12 18.70
C GLY A 111 -6.85 -19.40 18.13
N ILE A 112 -7.13 -20.67 17.88
CA ILE A 112 -8.41 -21.16 17.35
C ILE A 112 -9.29 -21.60 18.52
N LYS A 113 -10.56 -21.19 18.50
CA LYS A 113 -11.56 -21.68 19.46
C LYS A 113 -12.29 -22.86 18.83
N LYS A 114 -12.07 -24.09 19.32
CA LYS A 114 -12.85 -25.25 18.91
C LYS A 114 -14.19 -25.28 19.63
N ARG A 115 -15.20 -25.86 18.99
CA ARG A 115 -16.53 -26.06 19.60
C ARG A 115 -16.33 -26.97 20.82
N ASN A 116 -16.83 -26.55 21.98
CA ASN A 116 -16.74 -27.23 23.29
C ASN A 116 -15.41 -27.08 24.06
N GLU A 117 -14.44 -26.30 23.58
CA GLU A 117 -13.25 -25.97 24.37
C GLU A 117 -13.38 -24.58 25.03
N LYS A 118 -13.03 -24.51 26.32
CA LYS A 118 -13.01 -23.25 27.08
C LYS A 118 -11.85 -22.35 26.63
N ASN A 119 -10.70 -22.95 26.35
CA ASN A 119 -9.47 -22.24 26.00
C ASN A 119 -9.22 -22.28 24.48
N ARG A 120 -8.50 -21.29 23.96
CA ARG A 120 -8.06 -21.29 22.56
C ARG A 120 -6.83 -22.19 22.42
N ILE A 121 -6.80 -22.97 21.34
CA ILE A 121 -5.61 -23.72 20.95
C ILE A 121 -4.66 -22.75 20.21
N PRO A 122 -3.40 -22.63 20.65
CA PRO A 122 -2.35 -21.87 19.96
C PRO A 122 -2.17 -22.33 18.50
N LYS A 123 -1.89 -21.40 17.58
CA LYS A 123 -1.56 -21.76 16.19
C LYS A 123 -0.08 -22.17 16.08
N GLU A 124 0.18 -23.45 15.83
CA GLU A 124 1.53 -24.03 15.90
C GLU A 124 2.51 -23.44 14.87
N ASN A 125 2.07 -23.22 13.63
CA ASN A 125 2.91 -22.70 12.54
C ASN A 125 2.88 -21.16 12.41
N LEU A 126 2.48 -20.45 13.45
CA LEU A 126 2.45 -18.98 13.47
C LEU A 126 3.44 -18.44 14.51
N LYS A 127 4.13 -17.36 14.15
CA LYS A 127 4.91 -16.52 15.07
C LYS A 127 4.45 -15.07 14.95
N PHE A 128 4.61 -14.31 16.03
CA PHE A 128 4.41 -12.86 16.01
C PHE A 128 5.77 -12.19 16.04
N LEU A 129 6.07 -11.41 15.01
CA LEU A 129 7.20 -10.49 14.99
C LEU A 129 6.73 -9.16 15.58
N TYR A 130 7.20 -8.85 16.78
CA TYR A 130 6.91 -7.59 17.44
C TYR A 130 8.11 -6.66 17.33
N LEU A 131 7.91 -5.41 16.91
CA LEU A 131 8.95 -4.40 16.85
C LEU A 131 8.59 -3.15 17.68
N ILE A 132 9.57 -2.53 18.34
CA ILE A 132 9.41 -1.26 19.03
C ILE A 132 10.29 -0.22 18.33
N LYS A 133 9.64 0.76 17.71
CA LYS A 133 10.29 1.77 16.88
C LYS A 133 11.20 2.70 17.68
N SER A 134 10.71 3.25 18.79
CA SER A 134 11.45 4.19 19.64
C SER A 134 12.79 3.64 20.17
N THR A 135 12.89 2.32 20.38
CA THR A 135 14.09 1.67 20.94
C THR A 135 14.80 0.75 19.96
N SER A 136 14.32 0.62 18.72
CA SER A 136 14.87 -0.33 17.73
C SER A 136 15.03 -1.76 18.26
N LYS A 137 14.03 -2.23 19.02
CA LYS A 137 13.99 -3.59 19.61
C LYS A 137 12.99 -4.46 18.90
N TYR A 138 13.19 -5.78 18.98
CA TYR A 138 12.25 -6.76 18.45
C TYR A 138 12.05 -7.96 19.37
N ALA A 139 10.95 -8.67 19.18
CA ALA A 139 10.71 -9.99 19.76
C ALA A 139 10.07 -10.92 18.73
N ILE A 140 10.37 -12.21 18.80
CA ILE A 140 9.65 -13.26 18.07
C ILE A 140 8.90 -14.09 19.11
N LEU A 141 7.57 -13.95 19.11
CA LEU A 141 6.70 -14.51 20.13
C LEU A 141 5.92 -15.69 19.56
N SER A 142 5.75 -16.74 20.37
CA SER A 142 4.89 -17.86 20.03
C SER A 142 3.46 -17.62 20.53
N PRO A 143 2.44 -18.13 19.84
CA PRO A 143 1.06 -18.03 20.32
C PRO A 143 0.84 -18.68 21.69
N GLU A 144 1.56 -19.76 22.01
CA GLU A 144 1.54 -20.41 23.32
C GLU A 144 2.00 -19.45 24.42
N TRP A 145 3.10 -18.71 24.17
CA TRP A 145 3.62 -17.73 25.12
C TRP A 145 2.64 -16.58 25.33
N ILE A 146 2.03 -16.07 24.24
CA ILE A 146 1.05 -14.99 24.32
C ILE A 146 -0.18 -15.40 25.15
N ILE A 147 -0.70 -16.62 24.94
CA ILE A 147 -1.85 -17.14 25.70
C ILE A 147 -1.49 -17.35 27.18
N LYS A 148 -0.28 -17.83 27.47
CA LYS A 148 0.16 -18.11 28.85
C LYS A 148 0.41 -16.84 29.66
N THR A 149 0.97 -15.81 29.03
CA THR A 149 1.43 -14.59 29.70
C THR A 149 0.39 -13.46 29.63
N GLY A 150 -0.47 -13.43 28.60
CA GLY A 150 -1.40 -12.34 28.35
C GLY A 150 -2.64 -12.37 29.23
N ALA A 151 -3.02 -11.22 29.76
CA ALA A 151 -4.31 -11.04 30.42
C ALA A 151 -5.42 -10.88 29.37
N GLU A 152 -6.51 -11.63 29.50
CA GLU A 152 -7.66 -11.47 28.61
C GLU A 152 -8.37 -10.15 28.90
N LYS A 153 -8.47 -9.27 27.90
CA LYS A 153 -9.14 -7.97 28.00
C LYS A 153 -9.94 -7.67 26.74
N VAL A 154 -10.80 -6.66 26.83
CA VAL A 154 -11.45 -6.05 25.68
C VAL A 154 -10.76 -4.71 25.43
N ALA A 155 -10.22 -4.53 24.23
CA ALA A 155 -9.47 -3.33 23.89
C ALA A 155 -10.25 -2.43 22.93
N ALA A 156 -10.52 -1.20 23.36
CA ALA A 156 -11.20 -0.20 22.55
C ALA A 156 -10.44 0.12 21.24
N ALA A 157 -9.10 0.13 21.31
CA ALA A 157 -8.21 0.34 20.16
C ALA A 157 -8.42 -0.67 19.02
N TRP A 158 -9.04 -1.82 19.32
CA TRP A 158 -9.35 -2.85 18.34
C TRP A 158 -10.83 -2.90 17.95
N GLY A 159 -11.62 -1.85 18.25
CA GLY A 159 -13.06 -1.85 18.05
C GLY A 159 -13.79 -2.70 19.09
N SER A 160 -13.32 -2.63 20.34
CA SER A 160 -13.85 -3.42 21.48
C SER A 160 -13.77 -4.93 21.24
N ARG A 161 -12.67 -5.39 20.63
CA ARG A 161 -12.41 -6.81 20.38
C ARG A 161 -11.65 -7.41 21.56
N GLU A 162 -11.80 -8.72 21.73
CA GLU A 162 -11.06 -9.48 22.73
C GLU A 162 -9.59 -9.65 22.33
N VAL A 163 -8.69 -9.34 23.26
CA VAL A 163 -7.24 -9.37 23.09
C VAL A 163 -6.57 -10.12 24.25
N TYR A 164 -5.36 -10.58 24.01
CA TYR A 164 -4.38 -10.89 25.04
C TYR A 164 -3.51 -9.65 25.25
N ALA A 165 -3.61 -9.02 26.42
CA ALA A 165 -2.80 -7.86 26.79
C ALA A 165 -1.55 -8.31 27.53
N ILE A 166 -0.38 -8.09 26.94
CA ILE A 166 0.94 -8.42 27.51
C ILE A 166 1.50 -7.18 28.18
N SER A 167 1.90 -7.26 29.45
CA SER A 167 2.51 -6.12 30.14
C SER A 167 3.89 -5.78 29.57
N SER A 168 4.29 -4.50 29.73
CA SER A 168 5.62 -4.04 29.33
C SER A 168 6.75 -4.86 29.93
N ASP A 169 6.68 -5.15 31.24
CA ASP A 169 7.67 -5.97 31.92
C ASP A 169 7.78 -7.37 31.33
N SER A 170 6.64 -7.99 31.00
CA SER A 170 6.61 -9.32 30.38
C SER A 170 7.22 -9.30 28.99
N LEU A 171 6.87 -8.31 28.16
CA LEU A 171 7.42 -8.19 26.81
C LEU A 171 8.92 -7.90 26.85
N LYS A 172 9.38 -7.04 27.78
CA LYS A 172 10.80 -6.70 27.95
C LYS A 172 11.70 -7.92 28.15
N THR A 173 11.20 -8.99 28.76
CA THR A 173 11.93 -10.27 28.87
C THR A 173 12.19 -10.98 27.54
N GLN A 174 11.42 -10.66 26.49
CA GLN A 174 11.54 -11.25 25.15
C GLN A 174 12.22 -10.33 24.14
N LEU A 175 12.38 -9.04 24.48
CA LEU A 175 12.96 -8.05 23.58
C LEU A 175 14.46 -8.29 23.37
N ARG A 176 14.89 -8.06 22.14
CA ARG A 176 16.28 -8.12 21.69
C ARG A 176 16.60 -6.85 20.92
N ASP A 177 17.85 -6.41 21.05
CA ASP A 177 18.36 -5.26 20.31
C ASP A 177 18.84 -5.68 18.91
N ASP A 178 18.54 -4.87 17.90
CA ASP A 178 19.18 -4.95 16.58
C ASP A 178 19.30 -3.55 15.97
N LYS A 179 20.53 -3.02 15.92
CA LYS A 179 20.80 -1.69 15.38
C LYS A 179 20.39 -1.53 13.91
N ALA A 180 20.27 -2.62 13.15
CA ALA A 180 19.78 -2.55 11.77
C ALA A 180 18.35 -2.00 11.69
N LEU A 181 17.55 -2.14 12.76
CA LEU A 181 16.21 -1.59 12.84
C LEU A 181 16.19 -0.06 12.82
N GLU A 182 17.24 0.63 13.27
CA GLU A 182 17.32 2.10 13.22
C GLU A 182 17.22 2.61 11.78
N ASN A 183 17.98 2.00 10.87
CA ASN A 183 17.95 2.34 9.44
C ASN A 183 16.60 1.99 8.80
N ILE A 184 16.01 0.86 9.20
CA ILE A 184 14.68 0.44 8.70
C ILE A 184 13.61 1.42 9.14
N TRP A 185 13.65 1.90 10.38
CA TRP A 185 12.71 2.91 10.85
C TRP A 185 12.92 4.26 10.18
N SER A 186 14.18 4.63 9.91
CA SER A 186 14.49 5.84 9.14
C SER A 186 13.82 5.81 7.76
N ILE A 187 14.03 4.73 6.98
CA ILE A 187 13.45 4.63 5.64
C ILE A 187 11.93 4.53 5.66
N ILE A 188 11.34 3.82 6.64
CA ILE A 188 9.88 3.76 6.82
C ILE A 188 9.32 5.15 7.10
N ASN A 189 9.98 5.95 7.95
CA ASN A 189 9.56 7.33 8.24
C ASN A 189 9.62 8.22 7.02
N ILE A 190 10.71 8.15 6.25
CA ILE A 190 10.87 8.88 5.00
C ILE A 190 9.74 8.54 4.02
N LYS A 191 9.46 7.24 3.82
CA LYS A 191 8.41 6.78 2.91
C LYS A 191 7.01 7.17 3.38
N ASN A 192 6.74 7.11 4.68
CA ASN A 192 5.47 7.58 5.23
C ASN A 192 5.30 9.10 5.08
N TYR A 193 6.37 9.88 5.27
CA TYR A 193 6.33 11.32 5.03
C TYR A 193 6.05 11.64 3.56
N ILE A 194 6.75 10.98 2.63
CA ILE A 194 6.52 11.13 1.19
C ILE A 194 5.07 10.73 0.84
N LEU A 195 4.57 9.62 1.41
CA LEU A 195 3.19 9.16 1.22
C LEU A 195 2.20 10.24 1.65
N ASP A 196 2.40 10.87 2.80
CA ASP A 196 1.50 11.90 3.30
C ASP A 196 1.58 13.19 2.47
N PHE A 197 2.81 13.59 2.12
CA PHE A 197 3.08 14.77 1.29
C PHE A 197 2.39 14.68 -0.08
N GLN A 198 2.50 13.54 -0.77
CA GLN A 198 1.81 13.36 -2.05
C GLN A 198 0.29 13.27 -1.86
N HIS A 199 -0.19 12.65 -0.78
CA HIS A 199 -1.61 12.38 -0.58
C HIS A 199 -2.43 13.66 -0.39
N GLN A 200 -1.80 14.71 0.16
CA GLN A 200 -2.40 16.05 0.21
C GLN A 200 -2.91 16.53 -1.16
N LYS A 201 -2.31 16.07 -2.27
CA LYS A 201 -2.78 16.42 -3.62
C LYS A 201 -4.23 15.98 -3.86
N ILE A 202 -4.57 14.76 -3.45
CA ILE A 202 -5.94 14.23 -3.61
C ILE A 202 -6.92 15.02 -2.74
N GLU A 203 -6.55 15.31 -1.48
CA GLU A 203 -7.40 16.09 -0.58
C GLU A 203 -7.67 17.49 -1.14
N ASN A 204 -6.64 18.17 -1.64
CA ASN A 204 -6.79 19.48 -2.27
C ASN A 204 -7.73 19.43 -3.50
N ILE A 205 -7.60 18.42 -4.36
CA ILE A 205 -8.49 18.26 -5.54
C ILE A 205 -9.93 17.98 -5.09
N LYS A 206 -10.11 17.18 -4.04
CA LYS A 206 -11.43 16.87 -3.49
C LYS A 206 -12.10 18.10 -2.90
N GLU A 207 -11.35 18.94 -2.19
CA GLU A 207 -11.82 20.23 -1.71
C GLU A 207 -12.22 21.15 -2.88
N GLU A 208 -11.36 21.25 -3.90
CA GLU A 208 -11.61 22.04 -5.12
C GLU A 208 -12.90 21.59 -5.83
N PHE A 209 -13.12 20.29 -5.96
CA PHE A 209 -14.27 19.73 -6.69
C PHE A 209 -15.49 19.44 -5.80
N SER A 210 -15.45 19.77 -4.51
CA SER A 210 -16.53 19.48 -3.55
C SER A 210 -17.89 19.98 -4.03
N SER A 211 -17.97 21.24 -4.47
CA SER A 211 -19.22 21.84 -4.99
C SER A 211 -19.74 21.16 -6.26
N LEU A 212 -18.84 20.66 -7.11
CA LEU A 212 -19.18 19.95 -8.34
C LEU A 212 -19.67 18.54 -8.02
N LEU A 213 -19.00 17.83 -7.11
CA LEU A 213 -19.42 16.51 -6.63
C LEU A 213 -20.82 16.57 -6.00
N GLN A 214 -21.09 17.58 -5.17
CA GLN A 214 -22.39 17.80 -4.55
C GLN A 214 -23.49 17.93 -5.60
N LYS A 215 -23.29 18.78 -6.62
CA LYS A 215 -24.24 18.95 -7.74
C LYS A 215 -24.49 17.66 -8.51
N VAL A 216 -23.47 16.87 -8.79
CA VAL A 216 -23.62 15.61 -9.55
C VAL A 216 -24.41 14.57 -8.75
N VAL A 217 -24.22 14.52 -7.43
CA VAL A 217 -24.98 13.65 -6.52
C VAL A 217 -26.43 14.11 -6.42
N ASP A 218 -26.65 15.40 -6.19
CA ASP A 218 -27.99 15.96 -5.94
C ASP A 218 -28.87 16.00 -7.20
N GLU A 219 -28.28 16.28 -8.37
CA GLU A 219 -29.03 16.45 -9.61
C GLU A 219 -29.19 15.14 -10.41
N GLU A 220 -28.60 14.02 -9.96
CA GLU A 220 -28.48 12.73 -10.69
C GLU A 220 -28.01 12.86 -12.15
N LYS A 221 -27.45 14.01 -12.55
CA LYS A 221 -27.03 14.26 -13.92
C LYS A 221 -25.81 13.41 -14.22
N ILE A 222 -26.07 12.26 -14.85
CA ILE A 222 -25.03 11.44 -15.47
C ILE A 222 -24.30 12.33 -16.46
N VAL A 223 -22.99 12.45 -16.26
CA VAL A 223 -22.10 13.25 -17.10
C VAL A 223 -22.04 12.61 -18.50
N GLN A 224 -22.98 12.97 -19.38
CA GLN A 224 -22.92 12.69 -20.83
C GLN A 224 -21.93 13.63 -21.54
N ILE A 225 -20.92 14.12 -20.84
CA ILE A 225 -19.95 15.06 -21.39
C ILE A 225 -18.83 14.24 -22.02
N LEU A 226 -18.69 14.33 -23.34
CA LEU A 226 -17.46 13.96 -24.03
C LEU A 226 -16.37 14.98 -23.63
N PRO A 227 -15.37 14.59 -22.83
CA PRO A 227 -14.30 15.51 -22.44
C PRO A 227 -13.51 15.97 -23.66
N LYS A 228 -13.26 17.28 -23.77
CA LYS A 228 -12.55 17.92 -24.91
C LYS A 228 -11.11 18.30 -24.59
N SER A 229 -10.71 18.21 -23.31
CA SER A 229 -9.38 18.53 -22.81
C SER A 229 -8.99 17.51 -21.73
N LEU A 230 -7.70 17.44 -21.41
CA LEU A 230 -7.22 16.59 -20.32
C LEU A 230 -7.83 16.98 -18.98
N ASP A 231 -7.91 18.28 -18.66
CA ASP A 231 -8.56 18.77 -17.44
C ASP A 231 -10.02 18.31 -17.32
N SER A 232 -10.80 18.45 -18.39
CA SER A 232 -12.18 17.97 -18.41
C SER A 232 -12.25 16.44 -18.30
N PHE A 233 -11.33 15.72 -18.96
CA PHE A 233 -11.25 14.26 -18.88
C PHE A 233 -10.99 13.79 -17.45
N PHE A 234 -10.00 14.38 -16.81
CA PHE A 234 -9.63 14.13 -15.43
C PHE A 234 -10.80 14.39 -14.48
N LYS A 235 -11.46 15.55 -14.60
CA LYS A 235 -12.65 15.90 -13.79
C LYS A 235 -13.75 14.84 -13.92
N VAL A 236 -14.03 14.38 -15.13
CA VAL A 236 -15.04 13.32 -15.35
C VAL A 236 -14.61 12.01 -14.68
N CYS A 237 -13.37 11.56 -14.87
CA CYS A 237 -12.85 10.38 -14.19
C CYS A 237 -12.94 10.50 -12.67
N PHE A 238 -12.53 11.64 -12.12
CA PHE A 238 -12.54 11.91 -10.68
C PHE A 238 -13.96 11.86 -10.10
N ILE A 239 -14.93 12.49 -10.79
CA ILE A 239 -16.34 12.46 -10.39
C ILE A 239 -16.86 11.01 -10.40
N LEU A 240 -16.65 10.29 -11.51
CA LEU A 240 -17.13 8.92 -11.67
C LEU A 240 -16.54 8.00 -10.59
N ASP A 241 -15.26 8.16 -10.26
CA ASP A 241 -14.60 7.41 -9.20
C ASP A 241 -15.25 7.66 -7.83
N ASN A 242 -15.49 8.93 -7.48
CA ASN A 242 -16.09 9.31 -6.19
C ASN A 242 -17.55 8.84 -6.03
N ILE A 243 -18.31 8.72 -7.13
CA ILE A 243 -19.68 8.18 -7.11
C ILE A 243 -19.74 6.68 -7.43
N SER A 244 -18.58 6.01 -7.50
CA SER A 244 -18.45 4.58 -7.80
C SER A 244 -19.13 4.15 -9.11
N LYS A 245 -19.11 5.01 -10.14
CA LYS A 245 -19.59 4.73 -11.50
C LYS A 245 -18.40 4.54 -12.46
N ALA A 246 -18.67 4.01 -13.65
CA ALA A 246 -17.68 3.87 -14.71
C ALA A 246 -18.27 4.36 -16.04
N PRO A 247 -17.46 4.90 -16.97
CA PRO A 247 -17.95 5.30 -18.28
C PRO A 247 -18.30 4.06 -19.13
N LEU A 248 -19.15 4.26 -20.14
CA LEU A 248 -19.38 3.26 -21.18
C LEU A 248 -18.12 3.15 -22.08
N ASN A 249 -17.80 1.95 -22.55
CA ASN A 249 -16.64 1.66 -23.40
C ASN A 249 -15.28 2.08 -22.78
N ILE A 250 -15.00 1.61 -21.57
CA ILE A 250 -13.82 1.96 -20.75
C ILE A 250 -12.50 1.80 -21.52
N ASN A 251 -12.38 0.76 -22.35
CA ASN A 251 -11.16 0.53 -23.14
C ASN A 251 -10.86 1.69 -24.13
N MET A 252 -11.90 2.25 -24.76
CA MET A 252 -11.74 3.43 -25.62
C MET A 252 -11.29 4.66 -24.81
N TRP A 253 -11.79 4.81 -23.58
CA TRP A 253 -11.36 5.88 -22.68
C TRP A 253 -9.90 5.74 -22.28
N ILE A 254 -9.43 4.50 -22.03
CA ILE A 254 -8.02 4.22 -21.77
C ILE A 254 -7.18 4.65 -22.98
N VAL A 255 -7.53 4.20 -24.18
CA VAL A 255 -6.81 4.60 -25.40
C VAL A 255 -6.79 6.12 -25.54
N TYR A 256 -7.94 6.80 -25.33
CA TYR A 256 -8.04 8.24 -25.43
C TYR A 256 -7.16 8.98 -24.43
N VAL A 257 -7.14 8.59 -23.15
CA VAL A 257 -6.32 9.28 -22.14
C VAL A 257 -4.82 9.10 -22.40
N LEU A 258 -4.41 7.94 -22.93
CA LEU A 258 -3.02 7.69 -23.31
C LEU A 258 -2.55 8.63 -24.43
N HIS A 259 -3.44 9.14 -25.29
CA HIS A 259 -3.09 10.08 -26.36
C HIS A 259 -2.74 11.49 -25.84
N PHE A 260 -3.13 11.87 -24.62
CA PHE A 260 -2.69 13.14 -24.03
C PHE A 260 -1.20 13.13 -23.66
N PHE A 261 -0.60 11.95 -23.50
CA PHE A 261 0.80 11.84 -23.11
C PHE A 261 1.72 12.22 -24.27
N ASN A 262 2.64 13.13 -24.00
CA ASN A 262 3.67 13.58 -24.95
C ASN A 262 4.96 13.98 -24.19
N ASN A 263 6.06 14.21 -24.92
CA ASN A 263 7.37 14.50 -24.31
C ASN A 263 7.42 15.81 -23.53
N ASN A 264 6.56 16.78 -23.83
CA ASN A 264 6.51 18.09 -23.19
C ASN A 264 5.51 18.18 -22.04
N ILE A 265 4.92 17.04 -21.64
CA ILE A 265 3.96 17.00 -20.55
C ILE A 265 4.54 17.53 -19.24
N THR A 266 3.75 18.33 -18.54
CA THR A 266 4.02 18.81 -17.19
C THR A 266 3.71 17.73 -16.15
N SER A 267 4.19 17.89 -14.92
CA SER A 267 3.85 16.97 -13.82
C SER A 267 2.35 17.00 -13.49
N GLU A 268 1.71 18.16 -13.66
CA GLU A 268 0.29 18.34 -13.43
C GLU A 268 -0.54 17.50 -14.40
N GLU A 269 -0.28 17.65 -15.70
CA GLU A 269 -0.91 16.83 -16.73
C GLU A 269 -0.57 15.34 -16.56
N LEU A 270 0.67 15.02 -16.16
CA LEU A 270 1.09 13.63 -15.97
C LEU A 270 0.29 12.93 -14.86
N TYR A 271 0.09 13.57 -13.70
CA TYR A 271 -0.68 12.94 -12.64
C TYR A 271 -2.16 12.79 -13.05
N GLN A 272 -2.71 13.75 -13.79
CA GLN A 272 -4.09 13.69 -14.27
C GLN A 272 -4.29 12.48 -15.19
N ILE A 273 -3.36 12.28 -16.15
CA ILE A 273 -3.35 11.08 -17.01
C ILE A 273 -3.25 9.82 -16.17
N LEU A 274 -2.28 9.73 -15.26
CA LEU A 274 -2.07 8.51 -14.47
C LEU A 274 -3.24 8.19 -13.55
N TYR A 275 -3.86 9.19 -12.92
CA TYR A 275 -5.06 9.01 -12.11
C TYR A 275 -6.19 8.44 -12.96
N SER A 276 -6.43 9.04 -14.13
CA SER A 276 -7.46 8.59 -15.06
C SER A 276 -7.19 7.18 -15.57
N VAL A 277 -5.94 6.86 -15.92
CA VAL A 277 -5.53 5.50 -16.34
C VAL A 277 -5.78 4.51 -15.21
N ASP A 278 -5.33 4.81 -14.00
CA ASP A 278 -5.49 3.97 -12.80
C ASP A 278 -6.97 3.66 -12.52
N PHE A 279 -7.79 4.72 -12.49
CA PHE A 279 -9.24 4.62 -12.34
C PHE A 279 -9.86 3.73 -13.42
N LEU A 280 -9.65 4.03 -14.71
CA LEU A 280 -10.28 3.31 -15.82
C LEU A 280 -9.82 1.85 -15.89
N TYR A 281 -8.52 1.62 -15.71
CA TYR A 281 -7.91 0.30 -15.71
C TYR A 281 -8.51 -0.61 -14.63
N SER A 282 -8.84 -0.06 -13.45
CA SER A 282 -9.47 -0.79 -12.35
C SER A 282 -10.87 -1.35 -12.69
N LYS A 283 -11.51 -0.84 -13.74
CA LYS A 283 -12.92 -1.14 -14.09
C LYS A 283 -13.08 -2.05 -15.32
N THR A 284 -12.00 -2.47 -15.97
CA THR A 284 -12.06 -3.25 -17.22
C THR A 284 -10.98 -4.33 -17.28
N SER A 285 -11.05 -5.21 -18.27
CA SER A 285 -9.97 -6.11 -18.67
C SER A 285 -9.39 -5.67 -20.02
N LEU A 286 -8.07 -5.72 -20.16
CA LEU A 286 -7.39 -5.37 -21.40
C LEU A 286 -7.15 -6.60 -22.28
N SER A 287 -7.31 -6.41 -23.58
CA SER A 287 -6.77 -7.29 -24.62
C SER A 287 -5.24 -7.16 -24.71
N LYS A 288 -4.59 -8.10 -25.41
CA LYS A 288 -3.13 -8.12 -25.57
C LYS A 288 -2.57 -6.83 -26.19
N THR A 289 -3.26 -6.25 -27.18
CA THR A 289 -2.82 -5.02 -27.86
C THR A 289 -2.97 -3.79 -26.98
N GLU A 290 -4.10 -3.66 -26.28
CA GLU A 290 -4.31 -2.57 -25.30
C GLU A 290 -3.30 -2.65 -24.16
N LEU A 291 -3.00 -3.87 -23.72
CA LEU A 291 -1.99 -4.15 -22.70
C LEU A 291 -0.60 -3.71 -23.18
N GLN A 292 -0.18 -4.06 -24.39
CA GLN A 292 1.08 -3.60 -24.98
C GLN A 292 1.18 -2.07 -25.05
N SER A 293 0.10 -1.39 -25.43
CA SER A 293 0.04 0.08 -25.45
C SER A 293 0.25 0.66 -24.05
N LEU A 294 -0.42 0.12 -23.04
CA LEU A 294 -0.27 0.57 -21.64
C LEU A 294 1.16 0.33 -21.12
N VAL A 295 1.78 -0.77 -21.50
CA VAL A 295 3.18 -1.11 -21.17
C VAL A 295 4.17 -0.11 -21.76
N SER A 296 3.97 0.22 -23.04
CA SER A 296 4.77 1.23 -23.72
C SER A 296 4.64 2.59 -23.04
N PHE A 297 3.40 2.96 -22.70
CA PHE A 297 3.12 4.18 -21.92
C PHE A 297 3.84 4.19 -20.58
N ILE A 298 3.73 3.13 -19.76
CA ILE A 298 4.40 3.05 -18.45
C ILE A 298 5.92 3.19 -18.60
N LYS A 299 6.54 2.55 -19.60
CA LYS A 299 7.98 2.70 -19.88
C LYS A 299 8.34 4.15 -20.20
N SER A 300 7.52 4.82 -20.99
CA SER A 300 7.71 6.22 -21.38
C SER A 300 7.55 7.18 -20.20
N VAL A 301 6.56 6.95 -19.34
CA VAL A 301 6.37 7.69 -18.08
C VAL A 301 7.57 7.52 -17.16
N LYS A 302 8.08 6.30 -16.96
CA LYS A 302 9.28 6.05 -16.14
C LYS A 302 10.49 6.83 -16.66
N GLN A 303 10.66 6.90 -17.99
CA GLN A 303 11.74 7.69 -18.59
C GLN A 303 11.56 9.19 -18.37
N LYS A 304 10.32 9.70 -18.51
CA LYS A 304 10.01 11.11 -18.27
C LYS A 304 10.24 11.52 -16.81
N ILE A 305 9.83 10.70 -15.86
CA ILE A 305 10.07 10.95 -14.42
C ILE A 305 11.57 11.02 -14.12
N LYS A 306 12.37 10.13 -14.72
CA LYS A 306 13.83 10.17 -14.57
C LYS A 306 14.45 11.42 -15.17
N SER A 307 13.94 11.91 -16.29
CA SER A 307 14.54 13.06 -16.99
C SER A 307 14.21 14.41 -16.37
N CYS A 308 13.17 14.51 -15.53
CA CYS A 308 12.82 15.76 -14.84
C CYS A 308 13.41 15.86 -13.43
N LYS A 309 14.25 14.92 -13.01
CA LYS A 309 14.88 14.93 -11.69
C LYS A 309 15.98 16.00 -11.60
N MET A 310 16.05 16.67 -10.46
CA MET A 310 17.08 17.66 -10.13
C MET A 310 18.09 17.10 -9.09
N ASP A 311 19.23 17.76 -8.98
CA ASP A 311 20.31 17.35 -8.06
C ASP A 311 20.02 17.63 -6.59
N ASP A 312 19.12 18.58 -6.30
CA ASP A 312 18.67 18.92 -4.95
C ASP A 312 17.58 17.98 -4.41
N GLY A 313 17.20 16.95 -5.17
CA GLY A 313 16.11 16.03 -4.80
C GLY A 313 14.73 16.46 -5.30
N SER A 314 14.59 17.65 -5.88
CA SER A 314 13.33 18.10 -6.48
C SER A 314 13.10 17.50 -7.88
N TYR A 315 11.89 17.71 -8.40
CA TYR A 315 11.55 17.48 -9.80
C TYR A 315 11.17 18.79 -10.48
N LYS A 316 11.44 18.87 -11.78
CA LYS A 316 11.13 20.04 -12.60
C LYS A 316 10.73 19.65 -14.02
N THR A 317 9.45 19.75 -14.31
CA THR A 317 8.84 19.55 -15.62
C THR A 317 8.49 20.86 -16.32
N SER A 318 8.27 21.95 -15.57
CA SER A 318 7.92 23.26 -16.11
C SER A 318 8.61 24.41 -15.37
N LYS A 319 8.79 25.55 -16.04
CA LYS A 319 9.22 26.80 -15.38
C LYS A 319 8.09 27.50 -14.64
N ASN A 320 6.83 27.16 -14.95
CA ASN A 320 5.64 27.80 -14.41
C ASN A 320 5.12 27.13 -13.13
N LEU A 321 5.62 25.94 -12.79
CA LEU A 321 5.29 25.23 -11.56
C LEU A 321 6.37 25.48 -10.51
N SER A 322 5.95 25.62 -9.26
CA SER A 322 6.91 25.66 -8.15
C SER A 322 7.57 24.28 -8.02
N PRO A 323 8.87 24.20 -7.69
CA PRO A 323 9.56 22.92 -7.54
C PRO A 323 8.90 21.97 -6.53
N ILE A 324 8.27 22.52 -5.47
CA ILE A 324 7.56 21.73 -4.46
C ILE A 324 6.28 21.09 -5.02
N GLU A 325 5.52 21.81 -5.85
CA GLU A 325 4.30 21.30 -6.48
C GLU A 325 4.63 20.29 -7.58
N ASP A 326 5.67 20.57 -8.37
CA ASP A 326 6.18 19.67 -9.40
C ASP A 326 6.63 18.33 -8.77
N THR A 327 7.37 18.41 -7.65
CA THR A 327 7.78 17.26 -6.84
C THR A 327 6.58 16.49 -6.28
N ARG A 328 5.57 17.17 -5.72
CA ARG A 328 4.33 16.55 -5.23
C ARG A 328 3.62 15.75 -6.32
N ASN A 329 3.46 16.36 -7.49
CA ASN A 329 2.79 15.74 -8.64
C ASN A 329 3.56 14.53 -9.17
N VAL A 330 4.91 14.59 -9.22
CA VAL A 330 5.74 13.46 -9.64
C VAL A 330 5.69 12.33 -8.61
N LEU A 331 5.77 12.62 -7.31
CA LEU A 331 5.66 11.59 -6.26
C LEU A 331 4.30 10.90 -6.27
N PHE A 332 3.23 11.67 -6.51
CA PHE A 332 1.90 11.10 -6.71
C PHE A 332 1.84 10.20 -7.95
N SER A 333 2.45 10.64 -9.06
CA SER A 333 2.57 9.86 -10.30
C SER A 333 3.32 8.55 -10.11
N ILE A 334 4.46 8.56 -9.38
CA ILE A 334 5.23 7.36 -9.06
C ILE A 334 4.39 6.36 -8.26
N ASN A 335 3.66 6.84 -7.26
CA ASN A 335 2.79 6.01 -6.42
C ASN A 335 1.72 5.27 -7.25
N LEU A 336 1.04 5.98 -8.16
CA LEU A 336 0.05 5.38 -9.07
C LEU A 336 0.69 4.39 -10.05
N LEU A 337 1.87 4.73 -10.56
CA LEU A 337 2.58 3.89 -11.53
C LEU A 337 3.04 2.56 -10.93
N GLU A 338 3.47 2.57 -9.67
CA GLU A 338 3.86 1.37 -8.93
C GLU A 338 2.66 0.47 -8.66
N ASP A 339 1.52 1.04 -8.25
CA ASP A 339 0.27 0.30 -8.05
C ASP A 339 -0.19 -0.35 -9.36
N LEU A 340 -0.25 0.43 -10.43
CA LEU A 340 -0.63 -0.03 -11.76
C LEU A 340 0.31 -1.15 -12.26
N THR A 341 1.62 -1.00 -12.07
CA THR A 341 2.62 -2.00 -12.47
C THR A 341 2.39 -3.33 -11.74
N GLN A 342 2.17 -3.29 -10.42
CA GLN A 342 1.96 -4.49 -9.62
C GLN A 342 0.64 -5.19 -9.95
N ASP A 343 -0.42 -4.42 -10.17
CA ASP A 343 -1.72 -4.95 -10.54
C ASP A 343 -1.65 -5.67 -11.90
N MET A 344 -0.97 -5.05 -12.88
CA MET A 344 -0.76 -5.65 -14.19
C MET A 344 0.05 -6.95 -14.12
N LEU A 345 1.12 -6.99 -13.32
CA LEU A 345 1.91 -8.20 -13.12
C LEU A 345 1.11 -9.33 -12.45
N PHE A 346 0.17 -8.99 -11.57
CA PHE A 346 -0.69 -9.99 -10.94
C PHE A 346 -1.70 -10.59 -11.94
N TYR A 347 -2.45 -9.73 -12.64
CA TYR A 347 -3.56 -10.18 -13.50
C TYR A 347 -3.11 -10.72 -14.86
N TYR A 348 -1.96 -10.29 -15.35
CA TYR A 348 -1.48 -10.61 -16.70
C TYR A 348 -0.05 -11.19 -16.68
N GLY A 349 0.48 -11.56 -15.50
CA GLY A 349 1.89 -11.90 -15.29
C GLY A 349 2.45 -12.96 -16.24
N ASN A 350 1.62 -13.89 -16.71
CA ASN A 350 2.01 -14.92 -17.66
C ASN A 350 2.25 -14.35 -19.06
N GLU A 351 1.43 -13.41 -19.50
CA GLU A 351 1.58 -12.65 -20.74
C GLU A 351 2.74 -11.65 -20.68
N TYR A 352 3.18 -11.28 -19.46
CA TYR A 352 4.17 -10.24 -19.18
C TYR A 352 5.63 -10.70 -19.10
N LYS A 353 5.90 -12.00 -18.91
CA LYS A 353 7.28 -12.51 -18.75
C LYS A 353 8.20 -12.05 -19.89
N ASP A 354 7.65 -11.89 -21.09
CA ASP A 354 8.38 -11.48 -22.29
C ASP A 354 8.49 -9.95 -22.48
N MET A 355 7.78 -9.14 -21.68
CA MET A 355 7.73 -7.68 -21.84
C MET A 355 8.73 -6.91 -20.96
N GLY A 356 9.47 -7.62 -20.09
CA GLY A 356 10.59 -7.09 -19.29
C GLY A 356 10.19 -6.25 -18.07
N PHE A 357 8.96 -6.38 -17.57
CA PHE A 357 8.54 -5.72 -16.33
C PHE A 357 9.00 -6.50 -15.10
N LYS A 358 9.62 -5.78 -14.16
CA LYS A 358 10.01 -6.35 -12.86
C LYS A 358 8.96 -6.03 -11.80
N PRO A 359 8.68 -6.97 -10.88
CA PRO A 359 7.86 -6.68 -9.70
C PRO A 359 8.42 -5.52 -8.90
N ILE A 360 7.53 -4.67 -8.37
CA ILE A 360 7.88 -3.61 -7.42
C ILE A 360 8.06 -4.24 -6.04
N GLY A 361 9.28 -4.29 -5.54
CA GLY A 361 9.59 -4.92 -4.24
C GLY A 361 9.23 -4.05 -3.05
N LYS A 362 9.25 -2.71 -3.21
CA LYS A 362 9.02 -1.72 -2.14
C LYS A 362 8.15 -0.57 -2.63
N ILE A 363 7.36 0.04 -1.74
CA ILE A 363 6.65 1.30 -2.06
C ILE A 363 7.67 2.43 -2.20
N PHE A 364 7.53 3.28 -3.21
CA PHE A 364 8.49 4.31 -3.61
C PHE A 364 9.86 3.74 -4.03
N GLU A 365 9.88 2.53 -4.59
CA GLU A 365 11.10 1.93 -5.17
C GLU A 365 11.64 2.74 -6.34
N ASN A 366 10.76 3.40 -7.11
CA ASN A 366 11.16 4.21 -8.26
C ASN A 366 11.50 5.66 -7.90
N VAL A 367 11.49 6.03 -6.60
CA VAL A 367 12.00 7.31 -6.11
C VAL A 367 13.50 7.18 -5.88
N ASP A 368 14.29 7.65 -6.85
CA ASP A 368 15.75 7.61 -6.75
C ASP A 368 16.27 8.68 -5.76
N ARG A 369 17.26 8.34 -4.93
CA ARG A 369 17.81 9.19 -3.84
C ARG A 369 16.70 9.69 -2.90
N ILE A 370 15.89 8.77 -2.39
CA ILE A 370 14.67 9.07 -1.60
C ILE A 370 14.95 9.96 -0.36
N GLU A 371 16.13 9.83 0.26
CA GLU A 371 16.56 10.69 1.36
C GLU A 371 16.71 12.15 0.93
N GLN A 372 17.27 12.41 -0.25
CA GLN A 372 17.41 13.78 -0.78
C GLN A 372 16.05 14.39 -1.12
N VAL A 373 15.17 13.58 -1.71
CA VAL A 373 13.79 13.98 -1.98
C VAL A 373 13.10 14.37 -0.67
N TYR A 374 13.27 13.55 0.38
CA TYR A 374 12.71 13.81 1.71
C TYR A 374 13.23 15.12 2.31
N GLU A 375 14.54 15.35 2.29
CA GLU A 375 15.12 16.59 2.81
C GLU A 375 14.60 17.82 2.04
N PHE A 376 14.41 17.72 0.72
CA PHE A 376 13.84 18.79 -0.10
C PHE A 376 12.39 19.13 0.28
N ILE A 377 11.53 18.12 0.47
CA ILE A 377 10.08 18.34 0.77
C ILE A 377 9.78 18.62 2.25
N LYS A 378 10.78 18.52 3.12
CA LYS A 378 10.66 18.83 4.55
C LYS A 378 10.82 20.33 4.86
N ILE A 379 11.41 21.08 3.91
CA ILE A 379 11.55 22.54 3.95
C ILE A 379 10.17 23.18 3.93
#